data_AF-A0A318J7Q9-F1
#
_entry.id   AF-A0A318J7Q9-F1
#
_cell.length_a   1.000
_cell.length_b   1.000
_cell.length_c   1.000
_cell.angle_alpha   90.00
_cell.angle_beta   90.00
_cell.angle_gamma   90.00
#
_symmetry.space_group_name_H-M   'P 1'
#
loop_
_entity.id
_entity.type
_entity.pdbx_description
1 polymer ?
#
loop_
_entity_poly.entity_id
_entity_poly.type
_entity_poly.pdbx_seq_one_letter_code
_entity_poly.pdbx_strand_id
1 'polypeptide(L)'
;MAFPGIIRRWHIRDQIPLRKIARRLGIFRNTVRRYLRSEATEPTYAERQTTSAIDKYALQLSSWLKTDAGKNRKQRRSLKQLHLDLKELGFEQEYDWVAVFADLDIL
;
A
#
# COMPACT_ATOMS: atom_id res chain seq x y z
N MET A 1 10.08 17.52 6.34
CA MET A 1 10.03 18.96 5.96
C MET A 1 8.70 19.25 5.29
N ALA A 2 7.88 20.15 5.85
CA ALA A 2 6.55 20.45 5.32
C ALA A 2 6.59 21.64 4.33
N PHE A 3 6.68 21.35 3.03
CA PHE A 3 6.65 22.35 1.94
C PHE A 3 5.32 23.12 1.78
N PRO A 4 4.13 22.56 2.08
CA PRO A 4 2.85 23.23 1.79
C PRO A 4 2.66 24.56 2.52
N GLY A 5 3.07 24.66 3.79
CA GLY A 5 2.92 25.88 4.59
C GLY A 5 3.74 27.07 4.06
N ILE A 6 4.96 26.81 3.58
CA ILE A 6 5.83 27.85 2.98
C ILE A 6 5.26 28.32 1.64
N ILE A 7 4.80 27.37 0.80
CA ILE A 7 4.19 27.66 -0.50
C ILE A 7 2.95 28.55 -0.34
N ARG A 8 2.07 28.25 0.61
CA ARG A 8 0.85 29.04 0.87
C ARG A 8 1.19 30.43 1.37
N ARG A 9 2.10 30.58 2.34
CA ARG A 9 2.53 31.91 2.81
C ARG A 9 3.08 32.76 1.67
N TRP A 10 4.01 32.21 0.89
CA TRP A 10 4.61 32.96 -0.22
C TRP A 10 3.61 33.32 -1.31
N HIS A 11 2.64 32.44 -1.61
CA HIS A 11 1.67 32.73 -2.67
C HIS A 11 0.55 33.66 -2.21
N ILE A 12 -0.03 33.43 -1.02
CA ILE A 12 -1.23 34.14 -0.54
C ILE A 12 -0.84 35.47 0.12
N ARG A 13 0.14 35.45 1.03
CA ARG A 13 0.56 36.64 1.78
C ARG A 13 1.52 37.49 0.97
N ASP A 14 2.56 36.86 0.44
CA ASP A 14 3.65 37.58 -0.22
C ASP A 14 3.42 37.76 -1.74
N GLN A 15 2.28 37.26 -2.27
CA GLN A 15 1.86 37.37 -3.68
C GLN A 15 2.94 36.94 -4.70
N ILE A 16 3.79 35.99 -4.30
CA ILE A 16 4.89 35.50 -5.13
C ILE A 16 4.33 34.57 -6.21
N PRO A 17 4.74 34.72 -7.48
CA PRO A 17 4.26 33.86 -8.56
C PRO A 17 4.76 32.42 -8.39
N LEU A 18 3.91 31.44 -8.71
CA LEU A 18 4.19 29.99 -8.57
C LEU A 18 5.52 29.57 -9.18
N ARG A 19 5.92 30.15 -10.31
CA ARG A 19 7.19 29.82 -10.99
C ARG A 19 8.41 30.23 -10.15
N LYS A 20 8.32 31.33 -9.40
CA LYS A 20 9.41 31.83 -8.54
C LYS A 20 9.48 30.98 -7.25
N ILE A 21 8.34 30.56 -6.72
CA ILE A 21 8.24 29.60 -5.61
C ILE A 21 8.88 28.26 -6.02
N ALA A 22 8.51 27.73 -7.19
CA ALA A 22 9.05 26.49 -7.74
C ALA A 22 10.57 26.53 -7.89
N ARG A 23 11.12 27.62 -8.46
CA ARG A 23 12.57 27.84 -8.60
C ARG A 23 13.29 27.89 -7.26
N ARG A 24 12.72 28.57 -6.25
CA ARG A 24 13.32 28.69 -4.91
C ARG A 24 13.34 27.39 -4.13
N LEU A 25 12.31 26.56 -4.31
CA LEU A 25 12.18 25.28 -3.62
C LEU A 25 12.77 24.09 -4.40
N GLY A 26 13.25 24.30 -5.63
CA GLY A 26 13.80 23.23 -6.46
C GLY A 26 12.77 22.18 -6.92
N ILE A 27 11.48 22.49 -6.88
CA ILE A 27 10.40 21.57 -7.24
C ILE A 27 9.66 22.02 -8.48
N PHE A 28 8.96 21.09 -9.12
CA PHE A 28 8.19 21.39 -10.32
C PHE A 28 6.99 22.30 -10.03
N ARG A 29 6.67 23.20 -10.97
CA ARG A 29 5.53 24.15 -10.85
C ARG A 29 4.21 23.42 -10.59
N ASN A 30 4.00 22.25 -11.18
CA ASN A 30 2.76 21.49 -10.96
C ASN A 30 2.66 20.96 -9.52
N THR A 31 3.77 20.66 -8.86
CA THR A 31 3.80 20.29 -7.43
C THR A 31 3.36 21.46 -6.56
N VAL A 32 3.85 22.67 -6.84
CA VAL A 32 3.41 23.91 -6.17
C VAL A 32 1.92 24.13 -6.38
N ARG A 33 1.43 23.99 -7.62
CA ARG A 33 0.00 24.11 -7.94
C ARG A 33 -0.85 23.05 -7.22
N ARG A 34 -0.38 21.80 -7.15
CA ARG A 34 -1.05 20.69 -6.45
C ARG A 34 -1.17 21.01 -4.96
N TYR A 35 -0.10 21.45 -4.32
CA TYR A 35 -0.10 21.81 -2.90
C TYR A 35 -0.93 23.05 -2.56
N LEU A 36 -1.16 23.94 -3.52
CA LEU A 36 -2.11 25.06 -3.36
C LEU A 36 -3.58 24.61 -3.50
N ARG A 37 -3.85 23.55 -4.28
CA ARG A 37 -5.21 23.00 -4.46
C ARG A 37 -5.63 22.10 -3.31
N SER A 38 -4.71 21.28 -2.79
CA SER A 38 -4.98 20.42 -1.65
C SER A 38 -4.81 21.23 -0.37
N GLU A 39 -5.85 21.33 0.47
CA GLU A 39 -5.75 21.89 1.83
C GLU A 39 -4.90 21.02 2.76
N ALA A 40 -4.62 19.77 2.36
CA ALA A 40 -3.74 18.84 3.06
C ALA A 40 -2.34 19.43 3.31
N THR A 41 -1.97 19.47 4.58
CA THR A 41 -0.65 19.94 5.07
C THR A 41 0.43 18.88 4.84
N GLU A 42 0.03 17.63 4.73
CA GLU A 42 0.91 16.49 4.51
C GLU A 42 0.56 15.79 3.18
N PRO A 43 1.57 15.41 2.37
CA PRO A 43 1.32 14.58 1.21
C PRO A 43 0.87 13.19 1.67
N THR A 44 -0.43 12.92 1.66
CA THR A 44 -0.96 11.58 1.84
C THR A 44 -0.73 10.79 0.57
N TYR A 45 0.11 9.76 0.65
CA TYR A 45 0.16 8.74 -0.41
C TYR A 45 -1.17 7.99 -0.37
N ALA A 46 -1.80 7.79 -1.53
CA ALA A 46 -2.92 6.87 -1.60
C ALA A 46 -2.46 5.50 -1.10
N GLU A 47 -3.26 4.87 -0.25
CA GLU A 47 -3.01 3.48 0.11
C GLU A 47 -2.94 2.65 -1.16
N ARG A 48 -1.91 1.82 -1.26
CA ARG A 48 -1.67 1.01 -2.43
C ARG A 48 -2.73 -0.09 -2.46
N GLN A 49 -3.82 0.14 -3.19
CA GLN A 49 -4.80 -0.89 -3.49
C GLN A 49 -4.24 -1.79 -4.59
N THR A 50 -3.45 -2.79 -4.22
CA THR A 50 -3.18 -3.91 -5.12
C THR A 50 -4.30 -4.91 -4.94
N THR A 51 -5.28 -4.91 -5.86
CA THR A 51 -6.16 -6.07 -6.00
C THR A 51 -5.28 -7.22 -6.45
N SER A 52 -4.86 -8.03 -5.48
CA SER A 52 -3.97 -9.15 -5.72
C SER A 52 -4.79 -10.35 -6.18
N ALA A 53 -4.23 -11.19 -7.04
CA ALA A 53 -4.91 -12.42 -7.46
C ALA A 53 -5.23 -13.35 -6.28
N ILE A 54 -4.51 -13.22 -5.16
CA ILE A 54 -4.76 -13.97 -3.93
C ILE A 54 -5.95 -13.44 -3.13
N ASP A 55 -6.39 -12.19 -3.36
CA ASP A 55 -7.56 -11.61 -2.69
C ASP A 55 -8.83 -12.44 -2.93
N LYS A 56 -8.96 -13.05 -4.11
CA LYS A 56 -10.07 -13.97 -4.44
C LYS A 56 -10.15 -15.17 -3.48
N TYR A 57 -9.00 -15.61 -2.96
CA TYR A 57 -8.86 -16.76 -2.09
C TYR A 57 -8.56 -16.39 -0.62
N ALA A 58 -8.51 -15.09 -0.29
CA ALA A 58 -8.09 -14.60 1.03
C ALA A 58 -8.94 -15.14 2.19
N LEU A 59 -10.27 -15.14 2.05
CA LEU A 59 -11.18 -15.68 3.08
C LEU A 59 -10.95 -17.17 3.34
N GLN A 60 -10.67 -17.93 2.28
CA GLN A 60 -10.43 -19.37 2.39
C GLN A 60 -9.06 -19.66 2.99
N LEU A 61 -8.02 -18.96 2.51
CA LEU A 61 -6.66 -19.12 2.99
C LEU A 61 -6.53 -18.71 4.46
N SER A 62 -7.15 -17.61 4.87
CA SER A 62 -7.19 -17.18 6.28
C SER A 62 -7.90 -18.20 7.17
N SER A 63 -9.01 -18.80 6.71
CA SER A 63 -9.70 -19.89 7.42
C SER A 63 -8.80 -21.12 7.61
N TRP A 64 -8.08 -21.53 6.56
CA TRP A 64 -7.13 -22.64 6.62
C TRP A 64 -5.97 -22.34 7.56
N LEU A 65 -5.36 -21.15 7.47
CA LEU A 65 -4.27 -20.74 8.36
C LEU A 65 -4.67 -20.73 9.84
N LYS A 66 -5.88 -20.23 10.15
CA LYS A 66 -6.44 -20.23 11.52
C LYS A 66 -6.70 -21.65 12.02
N THR A 67 -7.28 -22.50 11.19
CA THR A 67 -7.53 -23.91 11.52
C THR A 67 -6.22 -24.65 11.80
N ASP A 68 -5.19 -24.36 11.01
CA ASP A 68 -3.87 -24.95 11.15
C ASP A 68 -3.08 -24.38 12.34
N ALA A 69 -3.32 -23.13 12.75
CA ALA A 69 -2.74 -22.56 13.96
C ALA A 69 -3.16 -23.29 15.24
N GLY A 70 -4.37 -23.85 15.28
CA GLY A 70 -4.84 -24.64 16.41
C GLY A 70 -4.34 -26.09 16.44
N LYS A 71 -3.73 -26.59 15.36
CA LYS A 71 -3.27 -27.99 15.27
C LYS A 71 -1.88 -28.16 15.86
N ASN A 72 -1.60 -29.39 16.31
CA ASN A 72 -0.24 -29.76 16.70
C ASN A 72 0.72 -29.59 15.51
N ARG A 73 1.97 -29.20 15.77
CA ARG A 73 2.99 -28.90 14.74
C ARG A 73 3.15 -30.01 13.71
N LYS A 74 3.01 -31.27 14.10
CA LYS A 74 3.11 -32.44 13.19
C LYS A 74 1.90 -32.62 12.26
N GLN A 75 0.76 -32.02 12.59
CA GLN A 75 -0.52 -32.13 11.86
C GLN A 75 -0.86 -30.85 11.06
N ARG A 76 -0.11 -29.78 11.27
CA ARG A 76 -0.27 -28.50 10.56
C ARG A 76 0.16 -28.66 9.11
N ARG A 77 -0.66 -28.20 8.15
CA ARG A 77 -0.24 -28.17 6.75
C ARG A 77 0.83 -27.11 6.57
N SER A 78 1.75 -27.37 5.65
CA SER A 78 2.73 -26.37 5.24
C SER A 78 2.12 -25.38 4.25
N LEU A 79 2.67 -24.15 4.17
CA LEU A 79 2.25 -23.17 3.17
C LEU A 79 2.36 -23.72 1.73
N LYS A 80 3.32 -24.62 1.47
CA LYS A 80 3.45 -25.31 0.18
C LYS A 80 2.26 -26.21 -0.11
N GLN A 81 1.75 -26.92 0.89
CA GLN A 81 0.53 -27.73 0.74
C GLN A 81 -0.69 -26.85 0.52
N LEU A 82 -0.83 -25.75 1.27
CA LEU A 82 -1.92 -24.79 1.04
C LEU A 82 -1.86 -24.18 -0.37
N HIS A 83 -0.66 -23.92 -0.88
CA HIS A 83 -0.48 -23.47 -2.26
C HIS A 83 -0.89 -24.53 -3.31
N LEU A 84 -0.62 -25.81 -3.06
CA LEU A 84 -1.09 -26.91 -3.92
C LEU A 84 -2.62 -27.04 -3.87
N ASP A 85 -3.21 -26.97 -2.68
CA ASP A 85 -4.67 -26.97 -2.49
C ASP A 85 -5.31 -25.77 -3.23
N LEU A 86 -4.66 -24.60 -3.25
CA LEU A 86 -5.11 -23.44 -4.03
C LEU A 86 -4.97 -23.67 -5.55
N LYS A 87 -3.90 -24.33 -6.00
CA LYS A 87 -3.72 -24.68 -7.42
C LYS A 87 -4.83 -25.57 -7.94
N GLU A 88 -5.29 -26.54 -7.14
CA GLU A 88 -6.45 -27.37 -7.49
C GLU A 88 -7.74 -26.56 -7.64
N LEU A 89 -7.84 -25.43 -6.95
CA LEU A 89 -8.96 -24.48 -7.04
C LEU A 89 -8.80 -23.43 -8.15
N GLY A 90 -7.80 -23.61 -9.03
CA GLY A 90 -7.53 -22.73 -10.16
C GLY A 90 -6.66 -21.51 -9.83
N PHE A 91 -5.90 -21.53 -8.73
CA PHE A 91 -4.91 -20.51 -8.44
C PHE A 91 -3.62 -20.77 -9.23
N GLU A 92 -3.36 -19.99 -10.28
CA GLU A 92 -2.21 -20.20 -11.17
C GLU A 92 -0.92 -19.47 -10.73
N GLN A 93 -1.00 -18.59 -9.74
CA GLN A 93 0.11 -17.73 -9.35
C GLN A 93 1.18 -18.48 -8.55
N GLU A 94 2.29 -17.81 -8.27
CA GLU A 94 3.44 -18.40 -7.58
C GLU A 94 3.20 -18.60 -6.07
N TYR A 95 3.99 -19.50 -5.48
CA TYR A 95 4.00 -19.76 -4.03
C TYR A 95 4.26 -18.50 -3.20
N ASP A 96 5.07 -17.56 -3.70
CA ASP A 96 5.45 -16.34 -2.99
C ASP A 96 4.25 -15.46 -2.64
N TRP A 97 3.18 -15.50 -3.44
CA TRP A 97 1.94 -14.79 -3.10
C TRP A 97 1.28 -15.34 -1.84
N VAL A 98 1.31 -16.66 -1.66
CA VAL A 98 0.76 -17.35 -0.48
C VAL A 98 1.63 -17.07 0.75
N ALA A 99 2.96 -17.01 0.57
CA ALA A 99 3.89 -16.67 1.64
C ALA A 99 3.71 -15.22 2.12
N VAL A 100 3.67 -14.26 1.18
CA VAL A 100 3.42 -12.84 1.49
C VAL A 100 2.07 -12.66 2.18
N PHE A 101 1.02 -13.35 1.72
CA PHE A 101 -0.27 -13.31 2.38
C PHE A 101 -0.20 -13.84 3.81
N ALA A 102 0.40 -15.02 4.02
CA ALA A 102 0.51 -15.60 5.36
C ALA A 102 1.32 -14.71 6.32
N ASP A 103 2.37 -14.04 5.85
CA ASP A 103 3.17 -13.12 6.68
C ASP A 103 2.38 -11.86 7.06
N LEU A 104 1.51 -11.36 6.17
CA LEU A 104 0.68 -10.18 6.42
C LEU A 104 -0.53 -10.47 7.33
N ASP A 105 -1.08 -11.67 7.26
CA ASP A 105 -2.34 -12.06 7.91
C ASP A 105 -2.12 -12.75 9.29
N ILE A 106 -0.87 -12.99 9.69
CA ILE A 106 -0.47 -13.59 10.99
C ILE A 106 -0.20 -12.53 12.09
N LEU A 107 -0.45 -11.23 11.84
CA LEU A 107 -0.42 -10.18 12.87
C LEU A 107 -1.80 -9.84 13.46
#